data_AF-A0A537F6F5-F1
#
_entry.id   AF-A0A537F6F5-F1
#
_cell.length_a   1.000
_cell.length_b   1.000
_cell.length_c   1.000
_cell.angle_alpha   90.00
_cell.angle_beta   90.00
_cell.angle_gamma   90.00
#
_symmetry.space_group_name_H-M   'P 1'
#
loop_
_entity.id
_entity.type
_entity.pdbx_description
1 polymer ?
#
loop_
_entity_poly.entity_id
_entity_poly.type
_entity_poly.pdbx_seq_one_letter_code
_entity_poly.pdbx_strand_id
1 'polypeptide(L)'
;MKRTGAFEADASVSTEANPYIYKAVPGKEEQVFIPLWMLTAKAIARILDQQKNMTQQEKRQFEEAIEKAEKLMAGSPVGVKK
;
A
#
# COMPACT_ATOMS: atom_id res chain seq x y z
N MET A 1 6.99 -19.51 -10.93
CA MET A 1 8.11 -18.93 -10.16
C MET A 1 7.63 -18.62 -8.73
N LYS A 2 7.30 -19.64 -7.94
CA LYS A 2 6.94 -19.51 -6.50
C LYS A 2 7.65 -20.63 -5.76
N ARG A 3 8.37 -20.32 -4.67
CA ARG A 3 9.10 -21.26 -3.79
C ARG A 3 10.37 -21.91 -4.39
N THR A 4 11.08 -21.20 -5.26
CA THR A 4 12.41 -21.59 -5.76
C THR A 4 13.47 -20.73 -5.08
N GLY A 5 14.72 -21.21 -4.96
CA GLY A 5 15.81 -20.44 -4.33
C GLY A 5 16.04 -19.05 -4.96
N ALA A 6 15.67 -18.86 -6.23
CA ALA A 6 15.66 -17.54 -6.88
C ALA A 6 14.70 -16.52 -6.23
N PHE A 7 13.55 -16.96 -5.70
CA PHE A 7 12.61 -16.08 -4.99
C PHE A 7 13.17 -15.66 -3.63
N GLU A 8 13.86 -16.57 -2.92
CA GLU A 8 14.53 -16.25 -1.66
C GLU A 8 15.72 -15.32 -1.89
N ALA A 9 16.48 -15.52 -2.96
CA ALA A 9 17.56 -14.62 -3.35
C ALA A 9 17.04 -13.21 -3.66
N ASP A 10 15.98 -13.08 -4.48
CA ASP A 10 15.38 -11.78 -4.79
C ASP A 10 14.78 -11.11 -3.55
N ALA A 11 14.16 -11.88 -2.65
CA ALA A 11 13.64 -11.36 -1.39
C ALA A 11 14.77 -10.89 -0.46
N SER A 12 15.86 -11.66 -0.35
CA SER A 12 17.04 -11.31 0.46
C SER A 12 17.72 -10.07 -0.09
N VAL A 13 17.97 -10.01 -1.41
CA VAL A 13 18.55 -8.84 -2.08
C VAL A 13 17.65 -7.62 -1.91
N SER A 14 16.33 -7.77 -2.05
CA SER A 14 15.39 -6.66 -1.84
C SER A 14 15.38 -6.17 -0.39
N THR A 15 15.59 -7.06 0.58
CA THR A 15 15.61 -6.74 2.02
C THR A 15 16.93 -6.08 2.42
N GLU A 16 18.06 -6.53 1.86
CA GLU A 16 19.39 -5.93 2.09
C GLU A 16 19.52 -4.57 1.40
N ALA A 17 18.96 -4.41 0.20
CA ALA A 17 19.01 -3.14 -0.54
C ALA A 17 18.02 -2.09 -0.04
N ASN A 18 16.94 -2.48 0.65
CA ASN A 18 15.93 -1.59 1.22
C ASN A 18 15.62 -1.99 2.67
N PRO A 19 16.36 -1.48 3.67
CA PRO A 19 16.17 -1.85 5.09
C PRO A 19 14.79 -1.46 5.64
N TYR A 20 14.01 -0.68 4.89
CA TYR A 20 12.59 -0.45 5.12
C TYR A 20 11.82 -0.91 3.89
N ILE A 21 10.72 -1.63 4.08
CA ILE A 21 9.85 -2.11 2.99
C ILE A 21 9.20 -0.88 2.33
N TYR A 22 9.88 -0.32 1.31
CA TYR A 22 9.41 0.86 0.59
C TYR A 22 8.45 0.52 -0.54
N LYS A 23 8.29 -0.76 -0.89
CA LYS A 23 7.41 -1.27 -1.96
C LYS A 23 6.50 -2.37 -1.42
N ALA A 24 5.35 -2.59 -2.04
CA ALA A 24 4.48 -3.72 -1.70
C ALA A 24 5.22 -5.05 -1.94
N VAL A 25 5.08 -6.01 -1.03
CA VAL A 25 5.64 -7.35 -1.23
C VAL A 25 4.86 -8.07 -2.34
N PRO A 26 5.52 -8.57 -3.40
CA PRO A 26 4.84 -9.29 -4.46
C PRO A 26 4.09 -10.52 -3.94
N GLY A 27 2.92 -10.79 -4.51
CA GLY A 27 2.09 -11.94 -4.15
C GLY A 27 0.87 -11.54 -3.31
N LYS A 28 0.63 -12.20 -2.16
CA LYS A 28 -0.63 -12.03 -1.43
C LYS A 28 -0.88 -10.60 -0.93
N GLU A 29 0.19 -9.86 -0.64
CA GLU A 29 0.09 -8.50 -0.13
C GLU A 29 -0.38 -7.55 -1.24
N GLU A 30 0.36 -7.50 -2.34
CA GLU A 30 0.00 -6.73 -3.54
C GLU A 30 -1.32 -7.20 -4.17
N GLN A 31 -1.54 -8.50 -4.32
CA GLN A 31 -2.68 -9.01 -5.12
C GLN A 31 -3.99 -9.12 -4.34
N VAL A 32 -3.95 -9.16 -3.00
CA VAL A 32 -5.13 -9.42 -2.18
C VAL A 32 -5.27 -8.41 -1.05
N PHE A 33 -4.26 -8.29 -0.18
CA PHE A 33 -4.43 -7.51 1.05
C PHE A 33 -4.49 -6.00 0.81
N ILE A 34 -3.57 -5.42 0.04
CA ILE A 34 -3.60 -3.98 -0.25
C ILE A 34 -4.91 -3.60 -0.98
N PRO A 35 -5.34 -4.30 -2.05
CA PRO A 35 -6.62 -4.02 -2.70
C PRO A 35 -7.82 -4.14 -1.74
N LEU A 36 -7.86 -5.18 -0.92
CA LEU A 36 -8.94 -5.39 0.05
C LEU A 36 -9.02 -4.24 1.07
N TRP A 37 -7.87 -3.77 1.54
CA TRP A 37 -7.79 -2.65 2.48
C TRP A 37 -8.23 -1.34 1.83
N MET A 38 -7.79 -1.08 0.61
CA MET A 38 -8.24 0.08 -0.16
C MET A 38 -9.75 0.09 -0.38
N LEU A 39 -10.34 -1.07 -0.74
CA LEU A 39 -11.78 -1.20 -0.91
C LEU A 39 -12.54 -0.94 0.40
N THR A 40 -12.04 -1.51 1.50
CA THR A 40 -12.60 -1.30 2.84
C THR A 40 -12.55 0.16 3.24
N ALA A 41 -11.40 0.81 3.06
CA ALA A 41 -11.21 2.22 3.38
C ALA A 41 -12.12 3.12 2.51
N LYS A 42 -12.23 2.86 1.21
CA LYS A 42 -13.14 3.58 0.29
C LYS A 42 -14.61 3.39 0.69
N ALA A 43 -15.00 2.20 1.15
CA ALA A 43 -16.36 1.96 1.63
C ALA A 43 -16.67 2.75 2.92
N ILE A 44 -15.75 2.75 3.88
CA ILE A 44 -15.89 3.53 5.12
C ILE A 44 -15.96 5.02 4.82
N ALA A 45 -15.07 5.54 3.96
CA ALA A 45 -15.07 6.96 3.59
C ALA A 45 -16.40 7.39 2.95
N ARG A 46 -17.01 6.56 2.09
CA ARG A 46 -18.34 6.83 1.53
C ARG A 46 -19.42 6.92 2.60
N ILE A 47 -19.39 6.04 3.60
CA ILE A 47 -20.36 6.07 4.71
C ILE A 47 -20.20 7.35 5.53
N LEU A 48 -18.97 7.73 5.88
CA LEU A 48 -18.72 8.92 6.70
C LEU A 48 -19.03 10.22 5.96
N ASP A 49 -18.77 10.27 4.65
CA ASP A 49 -19.12 11.41 3.80
C ASP A 49 -20.64 11.60 3.68
N GLN A 50 -21.41 10.51 3.53
CA GLN A 50 -22.87 10.54 3.54
C GLN A 50 -23.45 11.09 4.85
N GLN A 51 -22.80 10.78 5.97
CA GLN A 51 -23.19 11.27 7.29
C GLN A 51 -22.70 12.70 7.57
N LYS A 52 -21.96 13.33 6.64
CA LYS A 52 -21.26 14.61 6.83
C LYS A 52 -20.35 14.64 8.07
N ASN A 53 -19.79 13.47 8.40
CA ASN A 53 -18.99 13.26 9.61
C ASN A 53 -17.48 13.31 9.36
N MET A 54 -17.02 13.55 8.12
CA MET A 54 -15.59 13.78 7.84
C MET A 54 -15.27 15.27 7.88
N THR A 55 -14.28 15.62 8.67
CA THR A 55 -13.59 16.90 8.59
C THR A 55 -12.75 16.99 7.31
N GLN A 56 -12.42 18.21 6.90
CA GLN A 56 -11.53 18.44 5.74
C GLN A 56 -10.13 17.84 5.95
N GLN A 57 -9.66 17.82 7.19
CA GLN A 57 -8.37 17.22 7.54
C GLN A 57 -8.39 15.71 7.34
N GLU A 58 -9.44 15.02 7.82
CA GLU A 58 -9.58 13.58 7.64
C GLU A 58 -9.72 13.21 6.17
N LYS A 59 -10.44 14.01 5.37
CA LYS A 59 -10.54 13.82 3.92
C LYS A 59 -9.19 13.85 3.23
N ARG A 60 -8.39 14.86 3.57
CA ARG A 60 -7.03 15.00 3.04
C ARG A 60 -6.13 13.82 3.47
N GLN A 61 -6.18 13.42 4.75
CA GLN A 61 -5.39 12.29 5.24
C GLN A 61 -5.78 10.98 4.54
N PHE A 62 -7.08 10.78 4.28
CA PHE A 62 -7.58 9.64 3.54
C PHE A 62 -7.06 9.63 2.10
N GLU A 63 -7.18 10.75 1.38
CA GLU A 63 -6.69 10.89 0.00
C GLU A 63 -5.18 10.63 -0.09
N GLU A 64 -4.39 11.21 0.82
CA GLU A 64 -2.94 10.99 0.89
C GLU A 64 -2.58 9.51 1.16
N ALA A 65 -3.37 8.81 1.97
CA ALA A 65 -3.17 7.38 2.24
C ALA A 65 -3.52 6.51 1.04
N ILE A 66 -4.61 6.80 0.33
CA ILE A 66 -5.00 6.09 -0.88
C ILE A 66 -3.97 6.29 -1.99
N GLU A 67 -3.46 7.52 -2.19
CA GLU A 67 -2.43 7.80 -3.19
C GLU A 67 -1.14 7.00 -2.90
N LYS A 68 -0.73 6.91 -1.63
CA LYS A 68 0.43 6.10 -1.23
C LYS A 68 0.20 4.61 -1.48
N ALA A 69 -0.99 4.10 -1.19
CA ALA A 69 -1.34 2.70 -1.47
C ALA A 69 -1.32 2.41 -2.99
N GLU A 70 -1.80 3.33 -3.82
CA GLU A 70 -1.75 3.21 -5.28
C GLU A 70 -0.31 3.22 -5.81
N LYS A 71 0.58 4.05 -5.24
CA LYS A 71 2.02 4.02 -5.55
C LYS A 71 2.67 2.69 -5.18
N LEU A 72 2.35 2.16 -4.00
CA LEU A 72 2.85 0.84 -3.56
C LEU A 72 2.41 -0.27 -4.52
N MET A 73 1.15 -0.25 -4.96
CA MET A 73 0.59 -1.18 -5.96
C MET A 73 1.22 -1.04 -7.34
N ALA A 74 1.68 0.16 -7.70
CA ALA A 74 2.42 0.39 -8.94
C ALA A 74 3.92 0.01 -8.84
N GLY A 75 4.35 -0.60 -7.73
CA GLY A 75 5.74 -0.96 -7.47
C GLY A 75 6.65 0.26 -7.20
N SER A 76 6.06 1.44 -6.99
CA SER A 76 6.79 2.67 -6.69
C SER A 76 7.11 2.76 -5.20
N PRO A 77 8.30 3.28 -4.83
CA PRO A 77 8.66 3.43 -3.44
C PRO A 77 7.88 4.56 -2.76
N VAL A 78 7.53 4.39 -1.48
CA VAL A 78 6.95 5.45 -0.62
C VAL A 78 7.90 5.82 0.52
N GLY A 79 7.87 7.04 1.04
CA GLY A 79 8.66 7.43 2.22
C GLY A 79 10.15 7.69 1.99
N VAL A 80 10.60 7.67 0.73
CA VAL A 80 11.96 8.12 0.36
C VAL A 80 12.01 9.64 0.47
N LYS A 81 12.88 10.18 1.34
CA LYS A 81 13.18 11.62 1.34
C LYS A 81 13.84 11.96 0.00
N LYS A 82 13.32 12.98 -0.71
CA LYS A 82 13.98 13.56 -1.88
C LYS A 82 15.35 14.12 -1.50
#